data_AF-A0A2E0TDW9-F1
#
_entry.id   AF-A0A2E0TDW9-F1
#
_cell.length_a   1.000
_cell.length_b   1.000
_cell.length_c   1.000
_cell.angle_alpha   90.00
_cell.angle_beta   90.00
_cell.angle_gamma   90.00
#
_symmetry.space_group_name_H-M   'P 1'
#
loop_
_entity.id
_entity.type
_entity.pdbx_description
1 polymer ?
#
loop_
_entity_poly.entity_id
_entity_poly.type
_entity_poly.pdbx_seq_one_letter_code
_entity_poly.pdbx_strand_id
1 'polypeptide(L)' 'MWTEGQERGDEIDPARLDAICARFGLEGDDRWLVCALLERPERRWPGCCGSGCTPCMKDVKAAARALRAESRGRSEG' A
#
# COMPACT_ATOMS: atom_id res chain seq x y z
N MET A 1 -20.18 -9.05 -17.27
CA MET A 1 -19.69 -10.43 -17.08
C MET A 1 -18.22 -10.31 -16.69
N TRP A 2 -17.97 -10.25 -15.38
CA TRP A 2 -16.65 -10.35 -14.77
C TRP A 2 -16.75 -11.51 -13.81
N THR A 3 -16.44 -12.70 -14.31
CA THR A 3 -16.41 -13.91 -13.49
C THR A 3 -14.96 -14.30 -13.30
N GLU A 4 -14.66 -14.58 -12.03
CA GLU A 4 -13.73 -15.59 -11.58
C GLU A 4 -12.23 -15.25 -11.58
N GLY A 5 -11.66 -15.30 -10.37
CA GLY A 5 -10.31 -15.77 -10.17
C GLY A 5 -9.28 -14.72 -9.75
N GLN A 6 -9.38 -14.20 -8.52
CA GLN A 6 -8.16 -13.77 -7.85
C GLN A 6 -8.23 -14.01 -6.33
N GLU A 7 -8.29 -15.28 -5.95
CA GLU A 7 -7.88 -15.72 -4.62
C GLU A 7 -6.35 -15.59 -4.54
N ARG A 8 -5.83 -14.42 -4.14
CA ARG A 8 -4.43 -14.24 -3.71
C ARG A 8 -4.45 -13.66 -2.31
N GLY A 9 -4.02 -14.49 -1.35
CA GLY A 9 -4.14 -14.29 0.09
C GLY A 9 -3.58 -12.97 0.64
N ASP A 10 -4.17 -12.59 1.77
CA ASP A 10 -4.19 -11.26 2.41
C ASP A 10 -5.02 -10.26 1.59
N GLU A 11 -6.34 -10.44 1.59
CA GLU A 11 -7.26 -9.36 1.21
C GLU A 11 -6.95 -8.17 2.14
N ILE A 12 -6.25 -7.18 1.60
CA ILE A 12 -5.98 -5.96 2.34
C ILE A 12 -7.33 -5.30 2.61
N ASP A 13 -7.72 -5.27 3.88
CA ASP A 13 -8.96 -4.62 4.30
C ASP A 13 -8.98 -3.16 3.79
N PRO A 14 -9.99 -2.79 2.98
CA PRO A 14 -10.00 -1.49 2.31
C PRO A 14 -10.10 -0.33 3.30
N ALA A 15 -10.76 -0.51 4.45
CA ALA A 15 -10.83 0.52 5.48
C ALA A 15 -9.46 0.71 6.17
N ARG A 16 -8.69 -0.36 6.34
CA ARG A 16 -7.32 -0.32 6.87
C ARG A 16 -6.34 0.30 5.89
N LEU A 17 -6.46 -0.02 4.60
CA LEU A 17 -5.71 0.66 3.55
C LEU A 17 -5.97 2.17 3.60
N ASP A 18 -7.24 2.55 3.68
CA ASP A 18 -7.65 3.95 3.76
C ASP A 18 -7.07 4.66 4.99
N ALA A 19 -7.20 4.05 6.17
CA ALA A 19 -6.69 4.59 7.42
C ALA A 19 -5.17 4.78 7.41
N ILE A 20 -4.43 3.84 6.82
CA ILE A 20 -2.97 3.97 6.68
C ILE A 20 -2.63 5.02 5.64
N CYS A 21 -3.22 4.98 4.44
CA CYS A 21 -2.98 5.97 3.39
C CYS A 21 -3.23 7.41 3.88
N ALA A 22 -4.34 7.64 4.60
CA ALA A 22 -4.67 8.95 5.17
C ALA A 22 -3.59 9.47 6.14
N ARG A 23 -2.94 8.60 6.93
CA ARG A 23 -1.84 8.99 7.82
C ARG A 23 -0.61 9.52 7.08
N PHE A 24 -0.45 9.11 5.82
CA PHE A 24 0.65 9.53 4.95
C PHE A 24 0.22 10.59 3.93
N GLY A 25 -1.02 11.10 4.02
CA GLY A 25 -1.56 12.07 3.06
C GLY A 25 -1.75 11.50 1.66
N LEU A 26 -1.92 10.18 1.54
CA LEU A 26 -2.18 9.49 0.29
C LEU A 26 -3.70 9.39 0.12
N GLU A 27 -4.22 9.90 -1.00
CA GLU A 27 -5.66 9.97 -1.23
C GLU A 27 -6.02 9.41 -2.61
N GLY A 28 -7.30 9.07 -2.81
CA GLY A 28 -7.81 8.66 -4.11
C GLY A 28 -7.05 7.48 -4.73
N ASP A 29 -6.41 7.75 -5.88
CA ASP A 29 -5.66 6.80 -6.70
C ASP A 29 -4.31 6.37 -6.08
N ASP A 30 -3.79 7.10 -5.10
CA ASP A 30 -2.52 6.76 -4.44
C ASP A 30 -2.59 5.40 -3.72
N ARG A 31 -3.80 5.02 -3.29
CA ARG A 31 -4.11 3.71 -2.71
C ARG A 31 -3.73 2.57 -3.66
N TRP A 32 -3.93 2.77 -4.96
CA TRP A 32 -3.57 1.78 -5.97
C TRP A 32 -2.05 1.57 -6.03
N LEU A 33 -1.26 2.62 -5.85
CA LEU A 33 0.20 2.52 -5.80
C LEU A 33 0.67 1.73 -4.57
N VAL A 34 0.02 1.92 -3.42
CA VAL A 34 0.31 1.16 -2.20
C VAL A 34 0.00 -0.32 -2.39
N CYS A 35 -1.17 -0.66 -2.95
CA CYS A 35 -1.52 -2.05 -3.28
C CYS A 35 -0.53 -2.67 -4.28
N ALA A 36 -0.19 -1.95 -5.35
CA ALA A 36 0.76 -2.41 -6.34
C ALA A 36 2.16 -2.65 -5.75
N LEU A 37 2.58 -1.88 -4.75
CA LEU A 37 3.84 -2.08 -4.02
C LEU A 37 3.77 -3.27 -3.04
N LEU A 38 2.60 -3.52 -2.44
CA LEU A 38 2.38 -4.71 -1.61
C LEU A 38 2.48 -5.98 -2.43
N GLU A 39 1.96 -5.97 -3.66
CA GLU A 39 2.03 -7.09 -4.59
C GLU A 39 3.41 -7.24 -5.26
N ARG A 40 4.10 -6.14 -5.59
CA ARG A 40 5.40 -6.16 -6.30
C ARG A 40 6.48 -5.42 -5.49
N PRO A 41 7.57 -6.09 -5.11
CA PRO A 41 8.55 -5.54 -4.18
C PRO A 41 9.26 -4.29 -4.71
N GLU A 42 9.60 -3.41 -3.75
CA GLU A 42 10.15 -2.05 -3.89
C GLU A 42 11.30 -1.89 -4.89
N ARG A 43 12.05 -2.96 -5.17
CA ARG A 43 13.18 -3.03 -6.10
C ARG A 43 12.84 -2.70 -7.57
N ARG A 44 11.55 -2.71 -7.95
CA ARG A 44 11.08 -2.29 -9.28
C ARG A 44 10.56 -0.86 -9.34
N TRP A 45 10.51 -0.15 -8.22
CA TRP A 45 9.89 1.17 -8.13
C TRP A 45 10.92 2.29 -8.12
N PRO A 46 10.69 3.40 -8.85
CA PRO A 46 11.61 4.53 -8.87
C PRO A 46 11.85 5.08 -7.44
N GLY A 47 13.06 5.58 -7.20
CA GLY A 47 13.39 6.31 -5.97
C GLY A 47 12.59 7.60 -5.87
N CYS A 48 12.29 8.10 -4.66
CA CYS A 48 11.67 9.42 -4.54
C CYS A 48 12.67 10.48 -5.03
N CYS A 49 12.18 11.37 -5.89
CA CYS A 49 12.90 12.45 -6.56
C CYS A 49 13.50 13.51 -5.62
N GLY A 50 13.18 13.47 -4.32
CA GLY A 50 13.59 14.46 -3.32
C GLY A 50 13.01 15.87 -3.51
N SER A 51 12.19 16.08 -4.54
CA SER A 51 11.78 17.42 -5.03
C SER A 51 10.30 17.72 -4.83
N GLY A 52 9.66 17.13 -3.81
CA GLY A 52 8.25 17.41 -3.51
C GLY A 52 7.22 16.78 -4.47
N CYS A 53 7.59 15.67 -5.14
CA CYS A 53 6.65 14.89 -5.94
C CYS A 53 5.45 14.51 -5.04
N THR A 54 4.21 14.81 -5.45
CA THR A 54 2.99 14.40 -4.75
C THR A 54 2.23 13.40 -5.64
N PRO A 55 2.02 12.15 -5.18
CA PRO A 55 2.51 11.57 -3.92
C PRO A 55 4.04 11.32 -3.95
N CYS A 56 4.76 11.52 -2.84
CA CYS A 56 6.18 11.12 -2.81
C CYS A 56 6.23 9.61 -2.64
N MET A 57 7.04 8.98 -3.47
CA MET A 57 7.27 7.53 -3.41
C MET A 57 7.78 7.06 -2.05
N LYS A 58 8.35 7.95 -1.22
CA LYS A 58 8.72 7.65 0.17
C LYS A 58 7.48 7.34 1.01
N ASP A 59 6.42 8.12 0.86
CA ASP A 59 5.19 7.99 1.63
C ASP A 59 4.41 6.75 1.19
N VAL A 60 4.33 6.49 -0.11
CA VAL A 60 3.76 5.24 -0.67
C VAL A 60 4.49 4.01 -0.12
N LYS A 61 5.84 4.03 -0.08
CA LYS A 61 6.65 2.94 0.49
C LYS A 61 6.46 2.80 2.00
N ALA A 62 6.36 3.92 2.72
CA ALA A 62 6.12 3.92 4.16
C ALA A 62 4.74 3.35 4.50
N ALA A 63 3.70 3.74 3.76
CA ALA A 63 2.34 3.22 3.91
C ALA A 63 2.29 1.70 3.71
N ALA A 64 2.87 1.18 2.63
CA ALA A 64 2.90 -0.25 2.38
C ALA A 64 3.67 -1.03 3.46
N ARG A 65 4.77 -0.47 3.99
CA ARG A 65 5.52 -1.10 5.10
C ARG A 65 4.72 -1.12 6.39
N ALA A 66 4.02 -0.04 6.72
CA ALA A 66 3.13 0.03 7.88
C ALA A 66 2.01 -1.02 7.77
N LEU A 67 1.45 -1.16 6.56
CA LEU A 67 0.39 -2.11 6.28
C LEU A 67 0.86 -3.57 6.44
N ARG A 68 2.07 -3.91 5.99
CA ARG A 68 2.69 -5.22 6.26
C ARG A 68 2.99 -5.45 7.74
N ALA A 69 3.43 -4.43 8.46
CA ALA A 69 3.78 -4.54 9.88
C ALA A 69 2.55 -4.82 10.75
N GLU A 70 1.45 -4.10 10.52
CA GLU A 70 0.19 -4.32 11.25
C GLU A 70 -0.45 -5.68 10.92
N SER A 71 -0.24 -6.25 9.72
CA SER A 71 -0.76 -7.59 9.39
C SER A 71 -0.02 -8.68 10.17
N ARG A 72 1.26 -8.45 10.51
CA ARG A 72 2.03 -9.33 11.39
C ARG A 72 1.68 -9.18 12.87
N GLY A 73 1.32 -7.98 13.32
CA GLY A 73 0.97 -7.71 14.72
C GLY A 73 -0.39 -8.30 15.15
N ARG A 74 -1.25 -8.71 14.20
CA ARG A 74 -2.57 -9.31 14.51
C ARG A 74 -2.51 -10.84 14.72
N SER A 75 -1.41 -11.51 14.39
CA SER A 75 -1.25 -12.96 14.60
C SER A 75 -0.80 -13.35 16.02
N GLU A 76 -0.69 -12.40 16.96
CA GLU A 76 -0.24 -12.65 18.34
C GLU A 76 -1.30 -12.27 19.41
N GLY A 77 -2.59 -12.42 19.09
CA GLY A 77 -3.71 -12.15 20.01
C GLY A 77 -4.60 -13.36 20.24
#